data_AF-A0A3B9KJQ6-F1
#
_entry.id   AF-A0A3B9KJQ6-F1
#
_cell.length_a   1.000
_cell.length_b   1.000
_cell.length_c   1.000
_cell.angle_alpha   90.00
_cell.angle_beta   90.00
_cell.angle_gamma   90.00
#
_symmetry.space_group_name_H-M   'P 1'
#
loop_
_entity.id
_entity.type
_entity.pdbx_description
1 polymer ?
#
loop_
_entity_poly.entity_id
_entity_poly.type
_entity_poly.pdbx_seq_one_letter_code
_entity_poly.pdbx_strand_id
1 'polypeptide(L)'
;MNPTRRIYPLSPSQLSAETIAVTFAKTSRSPEPFDVIAAELDTEKSAKFSEKWIVGYGHSSVAEHAVLHLALENVSRLAIETIESNRLASYTEKSTRYQEWNPEAYVLP
;
A
#
# COMPACT_ATOMS: atom_id res chain seq x y z
N MET A 1 25.20 -25.73 -11.40
CA MET A 1 25.69 -24.60 -10.57
C MET A 1 24.79 -24.48 -9.37
N ASN A 2 25.34 -24.27 -8.17
CA ASN A 2 24.52 -24.03 -6.98
C ASN A 2 24.04 -22.57 -7.07
N PRO A 3 22.73 -22.28 -7.14
CA PRO A 3 22.26 -20.91 -7.29
C PRO A 3 22.69 -20.08 -6.08
N THR A 4 23.34 -18.93 -6.35
CA THR A 4 23.72 -17.98 -5.31
C THR A 4 22.46 -17.41 -4.68
N ARG A 5 22.32 -17.52 -3.35
CA ARG A 5 21.20 -16.94 -2.61
C ARG A 5 21.18 -15.41 -2.79
N ARG A 6 20.03 -14.87 -3.19
CA ARG A 6 19.79 -13.42 -3.33
C ARG A 6 18.74 -12.99 -2.30
N ILE A 7 19.00 -11.92 -1.55
CA ILE A 7 18.06 -11.30 -0.61
C ILE A 7 18.14 -9.79 -0.85
N TYR A 8 17.05 -9.17 -1.30
CA TYR A 8 17.02 -7.75 -1.65
C TYR A 8 15.59 -7.19 -1.57
N PRO A 9 15.42 -5.89 -1.26
CA PRO A 9 14.12 -5.23 -1.32
C PRO A 9 13.78 -4.78 -2.74
N LEU A 10 12.48 -4.73 -3.07
CA LEU A 10 11.98 -3.92 -4.17
C LEU A 10 11.70 -2.51 -3.64
N SER A 11 12.35 -1.50 -4.23
CA SER A 11 12.30 -0.13 -3.69
C SER A 11 11.03 0.61 -4.12
N PRO A 12 10.24 1.17 -3.19
CA PRO A 12 9.11 2.07 -3.51
C PRO A 12 9.55 3.38 -4.20
N SER A 13 10.83 3.73 -4.15
CA SER A 13 11.38 4.87 -4.90
C SER A 13 11.57 4.58 -6.40
N GLN A 14 11.52 3.31 -6.79
CA GLN A 14 11.75 2.85 -8.17
C GLN A 14 10.49 2.24 -8.80
N LEU A 15 9.64 1.60 -7.99
CA LEU A 15 8.44 0.90 -8.43
C LEU A 15 7.23 1.43 -7.65
N SER A 16 6.09 1.55 -8.30
CA SER A 16 4.83 1.84 -7.60
C SER A 16 4.44 0.70 -6.67
N ALA A 17 3.68 1.01 -5.61
CA ALA A 17 3.17 0.00 -4.68
C ALA A 17 2.37 -1.11 -5.41
N GLU A 18 1.64 -0.72 -6.45
CA GLU A 18 0.91 -1.64 -7.32
C GLU A 18 1.86 -2.56 -8.11
N THR A 19 2.91 -2.03 -8.75
CA THR A 19 3.89 -2.85 -9.47
C THR A 19 4.61 -3.81 -8.55
N ILE A 20 4.91 -3.40 -7.31
CA ILE A 20 5.46 -4.30 -6.28
C ILE A 20 4.47 -5.44 -6.00
N ALA A 21 3.20 -5.14 -5.72
CA ALA A 21 2.17 -6.15 -5.48
C ALA A 21 2.00 -7.13 -6.65
N VAL A 22 1.95 -6.62 -7.89
CA VAL A 22 1.85 -7.45 -9.10
C VAL A 22 3.10 -8.31 -9.31
N THR A 23 4.29 -7.79 -8.99
CA THR A 23 5.54 -8.58 -9.04
C THR A 23 5.48 -9.77 -8.10
N PHE A 24 5.04 -9.56 -6.85
CA PHE A 24 4.84 -10.64 -5.89
C PHE A 24 3.73 -11.61 -6.33
N ALA A 25 2.65 -11.12 -6.95
CA ALA A 25 1.61 -11.99 -7.48
C ALA A 25 2.14 -12.92 -8.60
N LYS A 26 2.88 -12.35 -9.56
CA LYS A 26 3.43 -13.07 -10.72
C LYS A 26 4.44 -14.15 -10.31
N THR A 27 5.10 -14.04 -9.16
CA THR A 27 6.06 -15.06 -8.65
C THR A 27 5.41 -16.44 -8.49
N SER A 28 4.11 -16.50 -8.20
CA SER A 28 3.39 -17.77 -8.06
C SER A 28 3.28 -18.57 -9.37
N ARG A 29 3.50 -17.92 -10.52
CA ARG A 29 3.30 -18.50 -11.87
C ARG A 29 4.43 -18.18 -12.85
N SER A 30 5.52 -17.56 -12.38
CA SER A 30 6.70 -17.22 -13.18
C SER A 30 7.93 -17.93 -12.59
N PRO A 31 8.77 -18.57 -13.41
CA PRO A 31 10.03 -19.14 -12.95
C PRO A 31 11.13 -18.08 -12.74
N GLU A 32 10.89 -16.84 -13.17
CA GLU A 32 11.88 -15.77 -13.17
C GLU A 32 12.12 -15.14 -11.79
N PRO A 33 13.31 -14.58 -11.53
CA PRO A 33 13.57 -13.77 -10.34
C PRO A 33 12.70 -12.50 -10.24
N PHE A 34 12.45 -12.01 -9.01
CA PHE A 34 11.59 -10.84 -8.76
C PHE A 34 12.00 -9.58 -9.53
N ASP A 35 13.29 -9.30 -9.66
CA ASP A 35 13.81 -8.15 -10.40
C ASP A 35 13.54 -8.24 -11.91
N VAL A 36 13.59 -9.45 -12.47
CA VAL A 36 13.26 -9.70 -13.88
C VAL A 36 11.76 -9.53 -14.10
N ILE A 37 10.93 -10.10 -13.22
CA ILE A 37 9.47 -9.94 -13.27
C ILE A 37 9.08 -8.46 -13.17
N ALA A 38 9.70 -7.72 -12.25
CA ALA A 38 9.43 -6.30 -12.04
C ALA A 38 9.81 -5.46 -13.27
N ALA A 39 10.92 -5.78 -13.95
CA ALA A 39 11.38 -5.06 -15.13
C ALA A 39 10.45 -5.20 -16.36
N GLU A 40 9.63 -6.27 -16.41
CA GLU A 40 8.62 -6.45 -17.47
C GLU A 40 7.37 -5.59 -17.26
N LEU A 41 7.14 -5.14 -16.03
CA LEU A 41 5.96 -4.42 -15.61
C LEU A 41 6.15 -2.91 -15.79
N ASP A 42 5.06 -2.27 -16.19
CA ASP A 42 4.87 -0.83 -16.22
C ASP A 42 3.52 -0.52 -15.59
N THR A 43 3.22 0.76 -15.39
CA THR A 43 1.97 1.19 -14.75
C THR A 43 0.72 0.61 -15.43
N GLU A 44 0.71 0.56 -16.77
CA GLU A 44 -0.46 0.08 -17.53
C GLU A 44 -0.66 -1.43 -17.39
N LYS A 45 0.42 -2.21 -17.51
CA LYS A 45 0.39 -3.67 -17.32
C LYS A 45 0.03 -4.05 -15.89
N SER A 46 0.59 -3.33 -14.91
CA SER A 46 0.28 -3.53 -13.50
C SER A 46 -1.20 -3.25 -13.25
N ALA A 47 -1.73 -2.11 -13.70
CA ALA A 47 -3.15 -1.76 -13.56
C ALA A 47 -4.08 -2.79 -14.21
N LYS A 48 -3.77 -3.22 -15.45
CA LYS A 48 -4.55 -4.26 -16.14
C LYS A 48 -4.54 -5.60 -15.39
N PHE A 49 -3.41 -5.97 -14.80
CA PHE A 49 -3.31 -7.17 -13.98
C PHE A 49 -4.14 -7.05 -12.71
N SER A 50 -4.00 -5.92 -11.98
CA SER A 50 -4.74 -5.63 -10.76
C SER A 50 -6.25 -5.66 -10.99
N GLU A 51 -6.73 -4.95 -12.00
CA GLU A 51 -8.16 -4.89 -12.34
C GLU A 51 -8.73 -6.28 -12.59
N LYS A 52 -8.02 -7.09 -13.38
CA LYS A 52 -8.47 -8.45 -13.68
C LYS A 52 -8.44 -9.33 -12.44
N TRP A 53 -7.30 -9.43 -11.76
CA TRP A 53 -7.05 -10.49 -10.79
C TRP A 53 -7.30 -10.08 -9.34
N ILE A 54 -6.93 -8.86 -8.96
CA ILE A 54 -7.12 -8.35 -7.60
C ILE A 54 -8.58 -7.94 -7.41
N VAL A 55 -9.11 -7.10 -8.31
CA VAL A 55 -10.50 -6.61 -8.23
C VAL A 55 -11.48 -7.66 -8.76
N GLY A 56 -11.30 -8.12 -10.00
CA GLY A 56 -12.26 -9.00 -10.67
C GLY A 56 -12.37 -10.42 -10.07
N TYR A 57 -11.23 -11.09 -9.83
CA TYR A 57 -11.21 -12.45 -9.25
C TYR A 57 -11.16 -12.47 -7.71
N GLY A 58 -11.02 -11.31 -7.06
CA GLY A 58 -11.03 -11.21 -5.60
C GLY A 58 -9.79 -11.78 -4.91
N HIS A 59 -8.62 -11.80 -5.57
CA HIS A 59 -7.35 -12.19 -4.94
C HIS A 59 -6.82 -11.06 -4.03
N SER A 60 -7.55 -10.73 -2.97
CA SER A 60 -7.28 -9.58 -2.09
C SER A 60 -5.94 -9.67 -1.38
N SER A 61 -5.43 -10.87 -1.10
CA SER A 61 -4.13 -11.07 -0.44
C SER A 61 -2.94 -10.50 -1.24
N VAL A 62 -3.09 -10.36 -2.56
CA VAL A 62 -2.06 -9.71 -3.40
C VAL A 62 -1.98 -8.21 -3.08
N ALA A 63 -3.13 -7.57 -2.84
CA ALA A 63 -3.19 -6.14 -2.56
C ALA A 63 -2.49 -5.76 -1.24
N GLU A 64 -2.35 -6.71 -0.29
CA GLU A 64 -1.68 -6.49 0.99
C GLU A 64 -0.18 -6.15 0.84
N HIS A 65 0.43 -6.49 -0.29
CA HIS A 65 1.81 -6.08 -0.59
C HIS A 65 1.95 -4.59 -0.95
N ALA A 66 0.85 -3.92 -1.31
CA ALA A 66 0.85 -2.50 -1.62
C ALA A 66 0.54 -1.69 -0.34
N VAL A 67 1.51 -0.87 0.08
CA VAL A 67 1.36 0.02 1.24
C VAL A 67 1.16 1.46 0.75
N LEU A 68 0.16 2.15 1.30
CA LEU A 68 -0.12 3.55 1.05
C LEU A 68 0.10 4.38 2.32
N HIS A 69 0.68 5.55 2.17
CA HIS A 69 0.79 6.54 3.24
C HIS A 69 -0.27 7.62 3.01
N LEU A 70 -1.19 7.78 3.96
CA LEU A 70 -2.29 8.74 3.89
C LEU A 70 -2.11 9.81 4.95
N ALA A 71 -2.24 11.07 4.54
CA ALA A 71 -2.33 12.21 5.44
C ALA A 71 -3.78 12.69 5.47
N LEU A 72 -4.37 12.72 6.66
CA LEU A 72 -5.76 13.14 6.87
C LEU A 72 -5.75 14.42 7.69
N GLU A 73 -6.29 15.50 7.13
CA GLU A 73 -6.31 16.82 7.74
C GLU A 73 -7.74 17.35 7.83
N ASN A 74 -8.02 18.18 8.84
CA ASN A 74 -9.33 18.78 9.08
C ASN A 74 -10.48 17.75 9.23
N VAL A 75 -10.15 16.55 9.71
CA VAL A 75 -11.12 15.50 10.04
C VAL A 75 -11.61 15.69 11.47
N SER A 76 -12.90 15.48 11.71
CA SER A 76 -13.47 15.63 13.05
C SER A 76 -12.88 14.60 14.02
N ARG A 77 -12.80 14.95 15.31
CA ARG A 77 -12.36 14.02 16.37
C ARG A 77 -13.25 12.78 16.47
N LEU A 78 -14.51 12.86 16.05
CA LEU A 78 -15.39 11.69 16.04
C LEU A 78 -15.07 10.76 14.86
N ALA A 79 -14.77 11.33 13.69
CA ALA A 79 -14.45 10.54 12.51
C ALA A 79 -13.09 9.82 12.64
N ILE A 80 -12.10 10.44 13.27
CA ILE A 80 -10.78 9.82 13.43
C ILE A 80 -10.85 8.52 14.26
N GLU A 81 -11.67 8.46 15.31
CA GLU A 81 -11.90 7.23 16.10
C GLU A 81 -12.42 6.08 15.23
N THR A 82 -13.28 6.38 14.27
CA THR A 82 -13.78 5.37 13.32
C THR A 82 -12.67 4.90 12.38
N ILE A 83 -11.85 5.83 11.88
CA ILE A 83 -10.74 5.54 10.97
C ILE A 83 -9.67 4.70 11.67
N GLU A 84 -9.33 5.03 12.91
CA GLU A 84 -8.30 4.36 13.71
C GLU A 84 -8.78 3.03 14.33
N SER A 85 -10.09 2.75 14.27
CA SER A 85 -10.64 1.47 14.72
C SER A 85 -10.21 0.27 13.87
N ASN A 86 -9.70 0.50 12.65
CA ASN A 86 -9.19 -0.57 11.80
C ASN A 86 -7.81 -1.06 12.30
N ARG A 87 -7.74 -2.34 12.67
CA ARG A 87 -6.54 -2.94 13.25
C ARG A 87 -5.44 -3.27 12.23
N LEU A 88 -5.72 -3.18 10.93
CA LEU A 88 -4.78 -3.51 9.84
C LEU A 88 -4.18 -2.25 9.20
N ALA A 89 -3.81 -1.27 10.03
CA ALA A 89 -3.08 -0.08 9.60
C ALA A 89 -2.17 0.42 10.73
N SER A 90 -1.40 1.48 10.44
CA SER A 90 -0.55 2.16 11.42
C SER A 90 -0.93 3.64 11.46
N TYR A 91 -1.08 4.18 12.67
CA TYR A 91 -1.63 5.51 12.88
C TYR A 91 -0.67 6.43 13.62
N THR A 92 -0.80 7.71 13.34
CA THR A 92 -0.21 8.80 14.13
C THR A 92 -1.19 9.95 14.13
N GLU A 93 -1.94 10.11 15.22
CA GLU A 93 -2.85 11.24 15.42
C GLU A 93 -2.06 12.46 15.92
N LYS A 94 -2.47 13.65 15.48
CA LYS A 94 -2.00 14.90 16.07
C LYS A 94 -2.44 14.99 17.53
N SER A 95 -1.48 14.94 18.45
CA SER A 95 -1.76 14.85 19.88
C SER A 95 -2.40 16.11 20.45
N THR A 96 -3.55 15.97 21.11
CA THR A 96 -4.21 17.02 21.90
C THR A 96 -3.44 17.40 23.17
N ARG A 97 -2.47 16.58 23.59
CA ARG A 97 -1.64 16.84 24.78
C ARG A 97 -0.47 17.78 24.52
N TYR A 98 -0.03 17.86 23.25
CA TYR A 98 1.21 18.56 22.88
C TYR A 98 1.02 19.63 21.82
N GLN A 99 -0.20 19.83 21.31
CA GLN A 99 -0.49 20.77 20.24
C GLN A 99 -1.52 21.80 20.68
N GLU A 100 -1.33 23.04 20.24
CA GLU A 100 -2.33 24.08 20.38
C GLU A 100 -3.36 23.95 19.26
N TRP A 101 -4.64 24.02 19.64
CA TRP A 101 -5.76 23.93 18.72
C TRP A 101 -6.48 25.27 18.68
N ASN A 102 -7.00 25.64 17.51
CA ASN A 102 -7.90 26.78 17.41
C ASN A 102 -9.19 26.45 18.19
N PRO A 103 -9.54 27.20 19.25
CA PRO A 103 -10.73 26.92 20.06
C PRO A 103 -12.04 27.08 19.28
N GLU A 104 -12.02 27.85 18.19
CA GLU A 104 -13.18 28.08 17.32
C GLU A 104 -13.29 27.05 16.18
N ALA A 105 -12.36 26.09 16.08
CA ALA A 105 -12.40 25.10 15.01
C ALA A 105 -13.44 24.02 15.29
N TYR A 106 -14.35 23.83 14.35
CA TYR A 106 -15.32 22.73 14.34
C TYR A 106 -15.50 22.18 12.91
N VAL A 107 -16.05 20.97 12.84
CA VAL A 107 -16.37 20.30 11.57
C VAL A 107 -17.88 20.04 11.54
N LEU A 108 -18.52 20.39 10.43
CA LEU A 108 -19.93 20.08 10.18
C LEU A 108 -20.05 18.69 9.49
N PRO A 109 -21.11 17.92 9.78
CA PRO A 109 -21.40 16.68 9.06
C PRO A 109 -21.64 16.86 7.56
#